data_AF-A0A918M1U9-F1
#
_entry.id   AF-A0A918M1U9-F1
#
_cell.length_a   1.000
_cell.length_b   1.000
_cell.length_c   1.000
_cell.angle_alpha   90.00
_cell.angle_beta   90.00
_cell.angle_gamma   90.00
#
_symmetry.space_group_name_H-M   'P 1'
#
loop_
_entity.id
_entity.type
_entity.pdbx_description
1 polymer ?
#
loop_
_entity_poly.entity_id
_entity_poly.type
_entity_poly.pdbx_seq_one_letter_code
_entity_poly.pdbx_strand_id
1 'polypeptide(L)'
;MRCSTQAVGWLRRNRVLLPGVSVLARQVSEVRTIAEKRLHATIAQAAARADRELPGQLVATLVRPDGTRFSELERLRRPPTRTTGTAFARALERVEEIVAFGLGRVRLNKIPPNRLAVLARYGLGSKAAGLERASEPKRTAMLTAVMRHLEAKAIDEALDLFQVLMATRLISAAKHEVDDKLMPPAWRKAVFANPELPTGAVDRRESRWPSAWRRPGRTRRSPSRSSRTGGQS
;
A
#
# COMPACT_ATOMS: atom_id res chain seq x y z
N MET A 1 16.07 -17.03 -16.91
CA MET A 1 16.79 -18.22 -16.39
C MET A 1 15.89 -19.23 -15.66
N ARG A 2 14.99 -18.86 -14.73
CA ARG A 2 14.20 -19.88 -13.99
C ARG A 2 13.29 -20.79 -14.85
N CYS A 3 12.62 -20.27 -15.88
CA CYS A 3 11.76 -21.09 -16.75
C CYS A 3 12.52 -22.04 -17.67
N SER A 4 13.72 -21.67 -18.15
CA SER A 4 14.53 -22.57 -18.98
C SER A 4 15.04 -23.76 -18.16
N THR A 5 15.45 -23.54 -16.91
CA THR A 5 15.85 -24.63 -16.00
C THR A 5 14.69 -25.57 -15.68
N GLN A 6 13.47 -25.05 -15.50
CA GLN A 6 12.28 -25.90 -15.34
C GLN A 6 11.95 -26.70 -16.61
N ALA A 7 12.08 -26.09 -17.80
CA ALA A 7 11.88 -26.78 -19.07
C ALA A 7 12.90 -27.91 -19.28
N VAL A 8 14.19 -27.65 -19.01
CA VAL A 8 15.24 -28.69 -19.02
C VAL A 8 14.90 -29.81 -18.04
N GLY A 9 14.47 -29.47 -16.81
CA GLY A 9 14.08 -30.45 -15.81
C GLY A 9 12.88 -31.30 -16.24
N TRP A 10 11.90 -30.72 -16.92
CA TRP A 10 10.76 -31.45 -17.48
C TRP A 10 11.19 -32.38 -18.61
N LEU A 11 12.02 -31.92 -19.56
CA LEU A 11 12.50 -32.75 -20.67
C LEU A 11 13.30 -33.95 -20.20
N ARG A 12 14.17 -33.77 -19.20
CA ARG A 12 14.93 -34.86 -18.57
C ARG A 12 14.00 -35.90 -17.92
N ARG A 13 12.98 -35.46 -17.18
CA ARG A 13 12.00 -36.38 -16.56
C ARG A 13 11.18 -37.17 -17.58
N ASN A 14 10.93 -36.59 -18.74
CA ASN A 14 10.16 -37.22 -19.82
C ASN A 14 11.05 -37.93 -20.87
N ARG A 15 12.35 -38.11 -20.59
CA ARG A 15 13.33 -38.80 -21.46
C ARG A 15 13.41 -38.23 -22.90
N VAL A 16 13.19 -36.93 -23.06
CA VAL A 16 13.30 -36.24 -24.36
C VAL A 16 14.75 -35.76 -24.57
N LEU A 17 15.30 -35.97 -25.78
CA LEU A 17 16.62 -35.47 -26.16
C LEU A 17 16.66 -33.93 -26.01
N LEU A 18 17.65 -33.42 -25.30
CA LEU A 18 17.76 -31.99 -25.00
C LEU A 18 18.17 -31.21 -26.27
N PRO A 19 17.32 -30.29 -26.77
CA PRO A 19 17.75 -29.37 -27.82
C PRO A 19 18.81 -28.41 -27.27
N GLY A 20 19.60 -27.80 -28.16
CA GLY A 20 20.59 -26.80 -27.78
C GLY A 20 19.98 -25.68 -26.91
N VAL A 21 20.73 -25.16 -25.95
CA VAL A 21 20.24 -24.18 -24.95
C VAL A 21 19.62 -22.95 -25.61
N SER A 22 20.19 -22.50 -26.75
CA SER A 22 19.66 -21.41 -27.55
C SER A 22 18.29 -21.70 -28.15
N VAL A 23 18.08 -22.92 -28.68
CA VAL A 23 16.80 -23.38 -29.23
C VAL A 23 15.74 -23.44 -28.14
N LEU A 24 16.09 -24.00 -26.98
CA LEU A 24 15.17 -24.06 -25.84
C LEU A 24 14.81 -22.66 -25.33
N ALA A 25 15.80 -21.77 -25.21
CA ALA A 25 15.56 -20.39 -24.78
C ALA A 25 14.62 -19.64 -25.75
N ARG A 26 14.80 -19.84 -27.06
CA ARG A 26 13.92 -19.28 -28.10
C ARG A 26 12.48 -19.80 -27.95
N GLN A 27 12.30 -21.11 -27.85
CA GLN A 27 10.97 -21.72 -27.70
C GLN A 27 10.26 -21.25 -26.43
N VAL A 28 10.97 -21.20 -25.29
CA VAL A 28 10.42 -20.69 -24.03
C VAL A 28 10.04 -19.21 -24.16
N SER A 29 10.85 -18.41 -24.86
CA SER A 29 10.56 -17.00 -25.13
C SER A 29 9.32 -16.81 -26.01
N GLU A 30 9.16 -17.63 -27.06
CA GLU A 30 8.00 -17.61 -27.95
C GLU A 30 6.72 -17.96 -27.20
N VAL A 31 6.73 -19.06 -26.44
CA VAL A 31 5.57 -19.48 -25.61
C VAL A 31 5.24 -18.41 -24.58
N ARG A 32 6.25 -17.81 -23.95
CA ARG A 32 6.04 -16.71 -22.99
C ARG A 32 5.39 -15.51 -23.67
N THR A 33 5.85 -15.12 -24.85
CA THR A 33 5.28 -14.03 -25.63
C THR A 33 3.80 -14.30 -25.97
N ILE A 34 3.47 -15.52 -26.39
CA ILE A 34 2.09 -15.92 -26.68
C ILE A 34 1.23 -15.86 -25.40
N ALA A 35 1.74 -16.36 -24.28
CA ALA A 35 1.04 -16.32 -22.99
C ALA A 35 0.81 -14.88 -22.50
N GLU A 36 1.78 -13.98 -22.68
CA GLU A 36 1.65 -12.56 -22.35
C GLU A 36 0.59 -11.87 -23.22
N LYS A 37 0.56 -12.14 -24.53
CA LYS A 37 -0.48 -11.64 -25.43
C LYS A 37 -1.89 -12.10 -24.99
N ARG A 38 -2.04 -13.39 -24.65
CA ARG A 38 -3.31 -13.95 -24.15
C ARG A 38 -3.73 -13.31 -22.83
N LEU A 39 -2.79 -13.07 -21.92
CA LEU A 39 -3.06 -12.39 -20.65
C LEU A 39 -3.57 -10.97 -20.89
N HIS A 40 -2.91 -10.19 -21.75
CA HIS A 40 -3.37 -8.83 -22.06
C HIS A 40 -4.76 -8.82 -22.69
N ALA A 41 -5.01 -9.71 -23.66
CA ALA A 41 -6.33 -9.84 -24.27
C ALA A 41 -7.41 -10.20 -23.25
N THR A 42 -7.11 -11.11 -22.31
CA THR A 42 -8.06 -11.51 -21.25
C THR A 42 -8.41 -10.34 -20.33
N ILE A 43 -7.42 -9.52 -19.92
CA ILE A 43 -7.67 -8.34 -19.08
C ILE A 43 -8.49 -7.30 -19.85
N ALA A 44 -8.08 -6.97 -21.07
CA ALA A 44 -8.76 -5.94 -21.86
C ALA A 44 -10.21 -6.33 -22.17
N GLN A 45 -10.47 -7.62 -22.47
CA GLN A 45 -11.82 -8.13 -22.65
C GLN A 45 -12.61 -8.11 -21.34
N ALA A 46 -12.00 -8.43 -20.20
CA ALA A 46 -12.67 -8.35 -18.91
C ALA A 46 -13.07 -6.90 -18.57
N ALA A 47 -12.21 -5.92 -18.90
CA ALA A 47 -12.52 -4.50 -18.72
C ALA A 47 -13.69 -4.07 -19.61
N ALA A 48 -13.62 -4.35 -20.91
CA ALA A 48 -14.69 -4.01 -21.86
C ALA A 48 -16.04 -4.71 -21.56
N ARG A 49 -16.01 -5.89 -20.94
CA ARG A 49 -17.21 -6.61 -20.50
C ARG A 49 -17.83 -6.04 -19.23
N ALA A 50 -17.00 -5.47 -18.35
CA ALA A 50 -17.48 -4.85 -17.12
C ALA A 50 -18.18 -3.52 -17.42
N ASP A 51 -17.63 -2.74 -18.34
CA ASP A 51 -18.19 -1.52 -18.89
C ASP A 51 -17.56 -1.26 -20.28
N ARG A 52 -18.40 -0.96 -21.28
CA ARG A 52 -17.95 -0.72 -22.65
C ARG A 52 -17.11 0.55 -22.78
N GLU A 53 -17.38 1.55 -21.96
CA GLU A 53 -16.68 2.86 -22.00
C GLU A 53 -15.38 2.83 -21.20
N LEU A 54 -15.21 1.86 -20.28
CA LEU A 54 -14.07 1.80 -19.38
C LEU A 54 -12.70 1.79 -20.10
N PRO A 55 -12.47 1.02 -21.17
CA PRO A 55 -11.21 1.11 -21.92
C PRO A 55 -10.92 2.55 -22.42
N GLY A 56 -11.94 3.23 -22.92
CA GLY A 56 -11.83 4.62 -23.39
C GLY A 56 -11.53 5.59 -22.25
N GLN A 57 -12.25 5.47 -21.14
CA GLN A 57 -12.02 6.27 -19.92
C GLN A 57 -10.61 6.06 -19.36
N LEU A 58 -10.13 4.81 -19.32
CA LEU A 58 -8.77 4.48 -18.90
C LEU A 58 -7.72 5.13 -19.80
N VAL A 59 -7.91 5.10 -21.12
CA VAL A 59 -7.00 5.77 -22.06
C VAL A 59 -7.07 7.29 -21.91
N ALA A 60 -8.24 7.87 -21.66
CA ALA A 60 -8.41 9.30 -21.42
C ALA A 60 -7.57 9.79 -20.22
N THR A 61 -7.31 8.93 -19.22
CA THR A 61 -6.42 9.29 -18.09
C THR A 61 -4.96 9.55 -18.50
N LEU A 62 -4.55 9.11 -19.69
CA LEU A 62 -3.21 9.37 -20.23
C LEU A 62 -3.07 10.76 -20.84
N VAL A 63 -4.20 11.40 -21.19
CA VAL A 63 -4.20 12.74 -21.75
C VAL A 63 -3.75 13.73 -20.68
N ARG A 64 -2.95 14.70 -21.11
CA ARG A 64 -2.53 15.82 -20.26
C ARG A 64 -3.46 17.00 -20.54
N PRO A 65 -4.27 17.43 -19.56
CA PRO A 65 -5.08 18.64 -19.71
C PRO A 65 -4.20 19.87 -19.96
N ASP A 66 -4.70 20.81 -20.76
CA ASP A 66 -4.00 22.05 -21.07
C ASP A 66 -3.66 22.84 -19.79
N GLY A 67 -2.44 23.36 -19.72
CA GLY A 67 -1.94 24.10 -18.55
C GLY A 67 -1.45 23.24 -17.38
N THR A 68 -1.58 21.90 -17.44
CA THR A 68 -1.05 21.01 -16.39
C THR A 68 0.24 20.32 -16.82
N ARG A 69 1.19 20.16 -15.88
CA ARG A 69 2.46 19.45 -16.16
C ARG A 69 2.31 17.93 -16.18
N PHE A 70 1.21 17.41 -15.63
CA PHE A 70 1.02 15.99 -15.33
C PHE A 70 -0.28 15.49 -15.93
N SER A 71 -0.28 14.25 -16.43
CA SER A 71 -1.53 13.58 -16.85
C SER A 71 -2.43 13.27 -15.66
N GLU A 72 -3.71 13.01 -15.91
CA GLU A 72 -4.67 12.58 -14.88
C GLU A 72 -4.15 11.34 -14.14
N LEU A 73 -3.62 10.35 -14.87
CA LEU A 73 -3.02 9.16 -14.29
C LEU A 73 -1.83 9.48 -13.36
N GLU A 74 -1.02 10.47 -13.71
CA GLU A 74 0.09 10.93 -12.87
C GLU A 74 -0.38 11.70 -11.63
N ARG A 75 -1.52 12.41 -11.70
CA ARG A 75 -2.16 13.02 -10.53
C ARG A 75 -2.65 11.92 -9.57
N LEU A 76 -3.38 10.94 -10.08
CA LEU A 76 -3.95 9.84 -9.28
C LEU A 76 -2.88 8.98 -8.60
N ARG A 77 -1.67 8.90 -9.16
CA ARG A 77 -0.53 8.18 -8.55
C ARG A 77 0.05 8.87 -7.30
N ARG A 78 -0.28 10.13 -7.03
CA ARG A 78 0.38 10.89 -5.95
C ARG A 78 -0.25 10.59 -4.60
N PRO A 79 0.55 10.14 -3.61
CA PRO A 79 0.09 10.00 -2.24
C PRO A 79 -0.22 11.36 -1.61
N PRO A 80 -1.09 11.41 -0.58
CA PRO A 80 -1.20 12.58 0.28
C PRO A 80 0.15 12.85 0.94
N THR A 81 0.58 14.12 0.95
CA THR A 81 1.92 14.52 1.43
C THR A 81 1.95 14.99 2.87
N ARG A 82 0.78 15.23 3.48
CA ARG A 82 0.65 15.78 4.84
C ARG A 82 -0.32 14.95 5.67
N THR A 83 -0.10 14.96 6.97
CA THR A 83 -0.96 14.29 7.95
C THR A 83 -1.89 15.30 8.61
N THR A 84 -2.81 15.88 7.82
CA THR A 84 -3.80 16.87 8.28
C THR A 84 -5.20 16.41 7.92
N GLY A 85 -6.23 16.93 8.61
CA GLY A 85 -7.63 16.64 8.27
C GLY A 85 -7.96 17.03 6.82
N THR A 86 -7.40 18.13 6.32
CA THR A 86 -7.53 18.54 4.91
C THR A 86 -6.86 17.56 3.94
N ALA A 87 -5.71 17.01 4.29
CA ALA A 87 -5.05 15.99 3.48
C ALA A 87 -5.83 14.66 3.48
N PHE A 88 -6.54 14.35 4.57
CA PHE A 88 -7.43 13.20 4.64
C PHE A 88 -8.67 13.37 3.76
N ALA A 89 -9.31 14.54 3.77
CA ALA A 89 -10.39 14.86 2.84
C ALA A 89 -9.93 14.69 1.37
N ARG A 90 -8.76 15.24 1.01
CA ARG A 90 -8.16 15.04 -0.33
C ARG A 90 -7.84 13.58 -0.65
N ALA A 91 -7.45 12.79 0.35
CA ALA A 91 -7.19 11.36 0.15
C ALA A 91 -8.50 10.60 -0.14
N LEU A 92 -9.61 10.95 0.52
CA LEU A 92 -10.93 10.38 0.27
C LEU A 92 -11.48 10.79 -1.10
N GLU A 93 -11.39 12.08 -1.48
CA GLU A 93 -11.75 12.55 -2.82
C GLU A 93 -11.03 11.75 -3.91
N ARG A 94 -9.72 11.52 -3.72
CA ARG A 94 -8.95 10.70 -4.64
C ARG A 94 -9.41 9.23 -4.67
N VAL A 95 -9.81 8.66 -3.54
CA VAL A 95 -10.40 7.31 -3.51
C VAL A 95 -11.70 7.28 -4.31
N GLU A 96 -12.57 8.27 -4.12
CA GLU A 96 -13.83 8.39 -4.88
C GLU A 96 -13.57 8.51 -6.39
N GLU A 97 -12.62 9.36 -6.80
CA GLU A 97 -12.20 9.47 -8.21
C GLU A 97 -11.74 8.13 -8.79
N ILE A 98 -10.95 7.34 -8.06
CA ILE A 98 -10.44 6.06 -8.55
C ILE A 98 -11.52 4.97 -8.54
N VAL A 99 -12.36 4.93 -7.51
CA VAL A 99 -13.47 3.97 -7.39
C VAL A 99 -14.55 4.22 -8.43
N ALA A 100 -14.73 5.46 -8.89
CA ALA A 100 -15.68 5.82 -9.95
C ALA A 100 -15.45 5.05 -11.26
N PHE A 101 -14.22 4.62 -11.55
CA PHE A 101 -13.92 3.74 -12.70
C PHE A 101 -14.49 2.33 -12.57
N GLY A 102 -15.06 1.95 -11.41
CA GLY A 102 -15.80 0.70 -11.25
C GLY A 102 -14.95 -0.57 -11.41
N LEU A 103 -13.64 -0.49 -11.15
CA LEU A 103 -12.68 -1.58 -11.41
C LEU A 103 -12.96 -2.85 -10.60
N GLY A 104 -13.69 -2.74 -9.49
CA GLY A 104 -14.23 -3.89 -8.75
C GLY A 104 -15.16 -4.80 -9.57
N ARG A 105 -15.78 -4.28 -10.64
CA ARG A 105 -16.64 -5.05 -11.55
C ARG A 105 -15.83 -5.88 -12.55
N VAL A 106 -14.55 -5.54 -12.76
CA VAL A 106 -13.67 -6.23 -13.70
C VAL A 106 -13.28 -7.59 -13.12
N ARG A 107 -13.84 -8.66 -13.71
CA ARG A 107 -13.60 -10.03 -13.25
C ARG A 107 -12.21 -10.53 -13.68
N LEU A 108 -11.22 -10.33 -12.83
CA LEU A 108 -9.82 -10.74 -13.05
C LEU A 108 -9.44 -12.07 -12.35
N ASN A 109 -10.41 -12.81 -11.82
CA ASN A 109 -10.19 -14.05 -11.05
C ASN A 109 -9.46 -15.16 -11.83
N LYS A 110 -9.53 -15.15 -13.16
CA LYS A 110 -8.80 -16.10 -14.03
C LYS A 110 -7.30 -15.78 -14.16
N ILE A 111 -6.85 -14.66 -13.61
CA ILE A 111 -5.48 -14.17 -13.75
C ILE A 111 -4.77 -14.30 -12.40
N PRO A 112 -3.60 -14.94 -12.35
CA PRO A 112 -2.84 -15.03 -11.12
C PRO A 112 -2.51 -13.64 -10.55
N PRO A 113 -2.73 -13.38 -9.25
CA PRO A 113 -2.56 -12.06 -8.66
C PRO A 113 -1.13 -11.53 -8.83
N ASN A 114 -0.13 -12.41 -8.76
CA ASN A 114 1.27 -12.05 -9.01
C ASN A 114 1.51 -11.53 -10.43
N ARG A 115 0.82 -12.06 -11.45
CA ARG A 115 0.96 -11.59 -12.84
C ARG A 115 0.33 -10.22 -13.01
N LEU A 116 -0.83 -10.00 -12.39
CA LEU A 116 -1.49 -8.69 -12.38
C LEU A 116 -0.63 -7.64 -11.65
N ALA A 117 -0.05 -7.99 -10.50
CA ALA A 117 0.83 -7.12 -9.74
C ALA A 117 2.11 -6.75 -10.52
N VAL A 118 2.72 -7.70 -11.23
CA VAL A 118 3.87 -7.42 -12.11
C VAL A 118 3.48 -6.46 -13.24
N LEU A 119 2.31 -6.66 -13.85
CA LEU A 119 1.80 -5.78 -14.90
C LEU A 119 1.54 -4.35 -14.37
N ALA A 120 0.92 -4.24 -13.20
CA ALA A 120 0.68 -2.96 -12.53
C ALA A 120 2.00 -2.23 -12.21
N ARG A 121 2.99 -2.93 -11.65
CA ARG A 121 4.33 -2.36 -11.36
C ARG A 121 5.01 -1.84 -12.62
N TYR A 122 4.95 -2.60 -13.71
CA TYR A 122 5.50 -2.16 -15.00
C TYR A 122 4.80 -0.88 -15.50
N GLY A 123 3.47 -0.83 -15.39
CA GLY A 123 2.70 0.35 -15.78
C GLY A 123 2.94 1.58 -14.89
N LEU A 124 3.13 1.40 -13.58
CA LEU A 124 3.46 2.45 -12.63
C LEU A 124 4.86 3.04 -12.87
N GLY A 125 5.82 2.22 -13.30
CA GLY A 125 7.15 2.68 -13.70
C GLY A 125 7.18 3.42 -15.04
N SER A 126 6.11 3.34 -15.83
CA SER A 126 6.00 3.96 -17.15
C SER A 126 5.31 5.32 -17.07
N LYS A 127 5.83 6.33 -17.79
CA LYS A 127 5.16 7.62 -18.00
C LYS A 127 3.95 7.46 -18.94
N ALA A 128 3.05 8.44 -18.95
CA ALA A 128 1.84 8.41 -19.79
C ALA A 128 2.15 8.14 -21.28
N ALA A 129 3.11 8.87 -21.86
CA ALA A 129 3.56 8.66 -23.24
C ALA A 129 4.14 7.25 -23.50
N GLY A 130 4.71 6.60 -22.49
CA GLY A 130 5.20 5.21 -22.59
C GLY A 130 4.06 4.20 -22.65
N LEU A 131 2.99 4.46 -21.90
CA LEU A 131 1.77 3.64 -21.91
C LEU A 131 0.97 3.84 -23.19
N GLU A 132 0.90 5.09 -23.68
CA GLU A 132 0.24 5.44 -24.94
C GLU A 132 0.89 4.73 -26.14
N ARG A 133 2.22 4.57 -26.18
CA ARG A 133 2.90 3.84 -27.26
C ARG A 133 2.63 2.33 -27.27
N ALA A 134 2.07 1.76 -26.20
CA ALA A 134 1.73 0.35 -26.22
C ALA A 134 0.56 0.09 -27.17
N SER A 135 0.64 -1.00 -27.94
CA SER A 135 -0.47 -1.44 -28.80
C SER A 135 -1.62 -2.02 -27.99
N GLU A 136 -2.84 -1.95 -28.53
CA GLU A 136 -3.95 -2.76 -27.99
C GLU A 136 -3.70 -4.25 -28.25
N PRO A 137 -4.12 -5.16 -27.36
CA PRO A 137 -4.84 -4.97 -26.09
C PRO A 137 -3.93 -4.66 -24.88
N LYS A 138 -2.61 -4.54 -25.09
CA LYS A 138 -1.62 -4.39 -24.00
C LYS A 138 -1.82 -3.08 -23.25
N ARG A 139 -2.13 -1.98 -23.94
CA ARG A 139 -2.38 -0.67 -23.31
C ARG A 139 -3.53 -0.73 -22.32
N THR A 140 -4.72 -1.16 -22.76
CA THR A 140 -5.90 -1.33 -21.89
C THR A 140 -5.59 -2.25 -20.71
N ALA A 141 -4.90 -3.36 -20.95
CA ALA A 141 -4.54 -4.31 -19.88
C ALA A 141 -3.62 -3.70 -18.81
N MET A 142 -2.61 -2.92 -19.23
CA MET A 142 -1.71 -2.22 -18.31
C MET A 142 -2.44 -1.16 -17.51
N LEU A 143 -3.29 -0.35 -18.16
CA LEU A 143 -4.06 0.69 -17.48
C LEU A 143 -5.04 0.09 -16.47
N THR A 144 -5.73 -0.98 -16.84
CA THR A 144 -6.61 -1.73 -15.93
C THR A 144 -5.85 -2.24 -14.71
N ALA A 145 -4.66 -2.82 -14.91
CA ALA A 145 -3.84 -3.33 -13.82
C ALA A 145 -3.31 -2.21 -12.91
N VAL A 146 -2.86 -1.09 -13.49
CA VAL A 146 -2.39 0.09 -12.76
C VAL A 146 -3.52 0.68 -11.93
N MET A 147 -4.68 0.93 -12.53
CA MET A 147 -5.80 1.55 -11.84
C MET A 147 -6.35 0.64 -10.74
N ARG A 148 -6.41 -0.69 -10.95
CA ARG A 148 -6.81 -1.64 -9.91
C ARG A 148 -5.83 -1.66 -8.73
N HIS A 149 -4.54 -1.47 -9.01
CA HIS A 149 -3.54 -1.31 -7.96
C HIS A 149 -3.68 0.03 -7.22
N LEU A 150 -3.92 1.12 -7.95
CA LEU A 150 -4.11 2.45 -7.37
C LEU A 150 -5.36 2.51 -6.50
N GLU A 151 -6.44 1.82 -6.86
CA GLU A 151 -7.65 1.71 -6.05
C GLU A 151 -7.35 1.13 -4.66
N ALA A 152 -6.73 -0.06 -4.62
CA ALA A 152 -6.34 -0.68 -3.36
C ALA A 152 -5.37 0.20 -2.56
N LYS A 153 -4.34 0.73 -3.24
CA LYS A 153 -3.33 1.58 -2.60
C LYS A 153 -3.92 2.88 -2.06
N ALA A 154 -4.87 3.51 -2.77
CA ALA A 154 -5.47 4.75 -2.33
C ALA A 154 -6.36 4.56 -1.09
N ILE A 155 -7.08 3.43 -1.03
CA ILE A 155 -7.85 3.02 0.15
C ILE A 155 -6.91 2.77 1.33
N ASP A 156 -5.84 2.00 1.14
CA ASP A 156 -4.84 1.72 2.19
C ASP A 156 -4.24 3.03 2.73
N GLU A 157 -3.82 3.95 1.85
CA GLU A 157 -3.26 5.25 2.24
C GLU A 157 -4.27 6.12 3.02
N ALA A 158 -5.56 6.08 2.65
CA ALA A 158 -6.59 6.79 3.39
C ALA A 158 -6.79 6.19 4.79
N LEU A 159 -6.79 4.86 4.91
CA LEU A 159 -6.90 4.16 6.19
C LEU A 159 -5.68 4.43 7.09
N ASP A 160 -4.47 4.43 6.53
CA ASP A 160 -3.25 4.76 7.27
C ASP A 160 -3.31 6.20 7.81
N LEU A 161 -3.72 7.15 6.98
CA LEU A 161 -3.85 8.55 7.39
C LEU A 161 -4.94 8.73 8.46
N PHE A 162 -6.07 8.04 8.32
CA PHE A 162 -7.12 8.00 9.33
C PHE A 162 -6.59 7.51 10.67
N GLN A 163 -5.84 6.39 10.69
CA GLN A 163 -5.26 5.85 11.92
C GLN A 163 -4.34 6.86 12.64
N VAL A 164 -3.49 7.56 11.89
CA VAL A 164 -2.59 8.57 12.47
C VAL A 164 -3.38 9.76 13.02
N LEU A 165 -4.42 10.23 12.32
CA LEU A 165 -5.25 11.34 12.78
C LEU A 165 -6.07 10.96 14.02
N MET A 166 -6.65 9.75 14.06
CA MET A 166 -7.34 9.24 15.24
C MET A 166 -6.43 9.21 16.47
N ALA A 167 -5.20 8.72 16.30
CA ALA A 167 -4.24 8.65 17.40
C ALA A 167 -3.80 10.03 17.88
N THR A 168 -3.49 10.95 16.97
CA THR A 168 -2.86 12.23 17.30
C THR A 168 -3.85 13.34 17.64
N ARG A 169 -4.93 13.50 16.88
CA ARG A 169 -5.85 14.63 16.99
C ARG A 169 -7.04 14.38 17.90
N LEU A 170 -7.48 13.14 18.04
CA LEU A 170 -8.63 12.82 18.88
C LEU A 170 -8.19 12.17 20.19
N ILE A 171 -7.46 11.06 20.13
CA ILE A 171 -7.10 10.31 21.34
C ILE A 171 -6.07 11.05 22.19
N SER A 172 -5.03 11.62 21.59
CA SER A 172 -4.02 12.37 22.35
C SER A 172 -4.54 13.73 22.83
N ALA A 173 -5.30 14.45 22.02
CA ALA A 173 -5.90 15.72 22.44
C ALA A 173 -6.89 15.53 23.61
N ALA A 174 -7.79 14.53 23.52
CA ALA A 174 -8.72 14.23 24.60
C ALA A 174 -8.00 13.80 25.89
N LYS A 175 -6.87 13.06 25.79
CA LYS A 175 -6.04 12.77 26.97
C LYS A 175 -5.41 14.01 27.56
N HIS A 176 -4.85 14.89 26.73
CA HIS A 176 -4.28 16.14 27.21
C HIS A 176 -5.33 17.00 27.90
N GLU A 177 -6.55 17.05 27.38
CA GLU A 177 -7.65 17.76 28.03
C GLU A 177 -8.05 17.14 29.37
N VAL A 178 -8.15 15.80 29.44
CA VAL A 178 -8.42 15.09 30.69
C VAL A 178 -7.27 15.28 31.69
N ASP A 179 -6.02 15.21 31.24
CA ASP A 179 -4.83 15.41 32.08
C ASP A 179 -4.71 16.87 32.56
N ASP A 180 -5.04 17.86 31.72
CA ASP A 180 -5.11 19.27 32.13
C ASP A 180 -6.27 19.53 33.12
N LYS A 181 -7.41 18.85 32.99
CA LYS A 181 -8.52 18.94 33.94
C LYS A 181 -8.22 18.25 35.27
N LEU A 182 -7.62 17.07 35.25
CA LEU A 182 -7.25 16.31 36.45
C LEU A 182 -6.00 16.91 37.14
N MET A 183 -5.09 17.46 36.36
CA MET A 183 -3.81 18.03 36.79
C MET A 183 -3.54 19.35 36.02
N PRO A 184 -4.11 20.48 36.50
CA PRO A 184 -3.83 21.77 35.91
C PRO A 184 -2.32 22.09 35.94
N PRO A 185 -1.77 22.80 34.93
CA PRO A 185 -0.33 23.03 34.80
C PRO A 185 0.34 23.60 36.06
N ALA A 186 -0.37 24.44 36.81
CA ALA A 186 0.10 25.04 38.06
C ALA A 186 0.41 24.00 39.15
N TRP A 187 -0.32 22.89 39.17
CA TRP A 187 -0.17 21.84 40.17
C TRP A 187 0.90 20.82 39.79
N ARG A 188 1.24 20.73 38.50
CA ARG A 188 2.12 19.69 37.94
C ARG A 188 3.50 19.71 38.60
N LYS A 189 4.10 20.88 38.82
CA LYS A 189 5.40 20.98 39.49
C LYS A 189 5.33 20.60 40.97
N ALA A 190 4.25 20.99 41.67
CA ALA A 190 4.07 20.71 43.09
C ALA A 190 3.82 19.21 43.34
N VAL A 191 2.99 18.56 42.53
CA VAL A 191 2.64 17.14 42.69
C VAL A 191 3.84 16.24 42.38
N PHE A 192 4.59 16.50 41.30
CA PHE A 192 5.74 15.66 40.95
C PHE A 192 6.97 15.91 41.84
N ALA A 193 7.09 17.07 42.49
CA ALA A 193 8.17 17.39 43.42
C ALA A 193 7.89 17.01 44.88
N ASN A 194 6.63 16.71 45.25
CA ASN A 194 6.26 16.37 46.62
C ASN A 194 6.83 15.00 47.01
N PRO A 195 7.78 14.90 47.97
CA PRO A 195 8.39 13.63 48.36
C PRO A 195 7.48 12.76 49.23
N GLU A 196 6.45 13.35 49.87
CA GLU A 196 5.58 12.65 50.84
C GLU A 196 4.46 11.83 50.19
N LEU A 197 4.30 11.89 48.87
CA LEU A 197 3.28 11.08 48.19
C LEU A 197 3.63 9.59 48.27
N PRO A 198 2.62 8.71 48.47
CA PRO A 198 2.80 7.27 48.51
C PRO A 198 3.55 6.72 47.30
N THR A 199 4.35 5.68 47.52
CA THR A 199 5.16 5.08 46.44
C THR A 199 4.25 4.49 45.38
N GLY A 200 4.37 4.96 44.13
CA GLY A 200 3.50 4.57 43.01
C GLY A 200 2.29 5.48 42.77
N ALA A 201 2.05 6.49 43.62
CA ALA A 201 1.00 7.49 43.40
C ALA A 201 1.27 8.37 42.17
N VAL A 202 2.55 8.58 41.83
CA VAL A 202 3.00 9.33 40.65
C VAL A 202 4.24 8.63 40.07
N ASP A 203 4.31 8.43 38.74
CA ASP A 203 5.50 7.87 38.10
C ASP A 203 6.59 8.94 37.95
N ARG A 204 7.47 9.02 38.95
CA ARG A 204 8.60 9.96 38.97
C ARG A 204 9.78 9.53 38.09
N ARG A 205 9.74 8.34 37.46
CA ARG A 205 10.86 7.84 36.63
C ARG A 205 10.96 8.55 35.29
N GLU A 206 9.87 9.11 34.78
CA GLU A 206 9.81 9.81 33.49
C GLU A 206 10.45 11.21 33.53
N SER A 207 10.45 11.88 34.69
CA SER A 207 11.09 13.19 34.89
C SER A 207 12.60 13.19 34.66
N ARG A 208 13.28 12.05 34.83
CA ARG A 208 14.75 11.89 34.72
C ARG A 208 15.29 11.67 33.29
N TRP A 209 14.44 11.54 32.28
CA TRP A 209 14.90 11.25 30.92
C TRP A 209 15.36 12.53 30.19
N PRO A 210 16.42 12.46 29.36
CA PRO A 210 16.78 13.57 28.47
C PRO A 210 15.61 13.90 27.54
N SER A 211 15.43 15.19 27.22
CA SER A 211 14.27 15.70 26.45
C SER A 211 14.02 14.96 25.13
N ALA A 212 15.08 14.45 24.48
CA ALA A 212 15.01 13.67 23.25
C ALA A 212 14.35 12.27 23.40
N TRP A 213 14.21 11.76 24.63
CA TRP A 213 13.68 10.44 24.93
C TRP A 213 12.32 10.44 25.66
N ARG A 214 11.76 11.62 25.96
CA ARG A 214 10.37 11.72 26.45
C ARG A 214 9.44 11.35 25.31
N ARG A 215 8.89 10.12 25.33
CA ARG A 215 8.00 9.66 24.26
C ARG A 215 6.58 10.20 24.43
N PRO A 216 5.95 10.67 23.35
CA PRO A 216 4.55 11.05 23.39
C PRO A 216 3.69 9.79 23.40
N GLY A 217 3.09 9.49 24.55
CA GLY A 217 1.86 8.72 24.64
C GLY A 217 1.93 7.21 24.40
N ARG A 218 1.78 6.49 25.52
CA ARG A 218 0.83 5.39 25.77
C ARG A 218 1.35 3.94 25.93
N THR A 219 0.71 3.33 26.94
CA THR A 219 0.25 1.93 27.14
C THR A 219 1.20 0.86 27.65
N ARG A 220 0.91 0.47 28.91
CA ARG A 220 0.89 -0.88 29.50
C ARG A 220 1.22 -2.03 28.52
N ARG A 221 2.24 -2.80 28.90
CA ARG A 221 2.20 -4.26 28.85
C ARG A 221 2.75 -4.80 30.17
N SER A 222 1.87 -5.39 30.97
CA SER A 222 2.28 -6.39 31.95
C SER A 222 2.57 -7.70 31.21
N PRO A 223 3.64 -8.42 31.55
CA PRO A 223 3.64 -9.86 31.46
C PRO A 223 3.56 -10.43 32.88
N SER A 224 2.49 -11.19 33.11
CA SER A 224 2.41 -12.20 34.16
C SER A 224 3.50 -13.26 33.99
N ARG A 225 4.22 -13.60 35.07
CA ARG A 225 4.77 -14.94 35.39
C ARG A 225 5.31 -14.88 36.84
N SER A 226 4.57 -15.45 37.80
CA SER A 226 4.66 -16.84 38.28
C SER A 226 5.93 -17.15 39.07
N SER A 227 5.74 -17.26 40.39
CA SER A 227 6.39 -18.15 41.37
C SER A 227 7.43 -19.17 40.89
N ARG A 228 8.57 -19.20 41.62
CA ARG A 228 9.51 -20.30 42.00
C ARG A 228 10.91 -19.64 42.13
N THR A 229 11.79 -19.83 43.11
CA THR A 229 12.03 -20.88 44.14
C THR A 229 13.28 -20.46 44.95
N GLY A 230 13.38 -20.88 46.22
CA GLY A 230 14.63 -20.99 47.02
C GLY A 230 15.17 -19.66 47.59
N GLY A 231 15.59 -19.53 48.85
CA GLY A 231 16.19 -20.48 49.79
C GLY A 231 17.54 -19.90 50.26
N GLN A 232 17.85 -20.02 51.55
CA GLN A 232 19.06 -19.58 52.29
C GLN A 232 19.00 -18.09 52.73
N SER A 233 19.18 -17.73 54.00
CA SER A 233 19.75 -18.41 55.18
C SER A 233 18.99 -18.07 56.45
#